data_AF-A0A7S2PUC4-F1
#
_entry.id   AF-A0A7S2PUC4-F1
#
_cell.length_a   1.000
_cell.length_b   1.000
_cell.length_c   1.000
_cell.angle_alpha   90.00
_cell.angle_beta   90.00
_cell.angle_gamma   90.00
#
_symmetry.space_group_name_H-M   'P 1'
#
loop_
_entity.id
_entity.type
_entity.pdbx_description
1 polymer ?
#
loop_
_entity_poly.entity_id
_entity_poly.type
_entity_poly.pdbx_seq_one_letter_code
_entity_poly.pdbx_strand_id
1 'polypeptide(L)'
;NVGKSSVINALFGAKKVSMSRTPGKTKHLQTLELPGADLTLCDCPGLVFPSAVATKAHLAINGTVPLVELKDAVGPVRVVAEKMGADRLIEHYGLNDEVLRAAEARLGDDAGALAADPARRVLAGLALSLKHFLRAGVPDETWAARRVLRDFCTGALLHCEPPLDAPGPRPSA
;
A
#
# COMPACT_ATOMS: atom_id res chain seq x y z
N ASN A 1 3.40 -1.69 -9.65
CA ASN A 1 4.75 -1.30 -10.12
C ASN A 1 5.70 -2.49 -10.04
N VAL A 2 5.51 -3.46 -10.92
CA VAL A 2 5.96 -4.86 -10.71
C VAL A 2 7.42 -5.14 -11.09
N GLY A 3 8.22 -4.09 -11.28
CA GLY A 3 9.66 -4.23 -11.53
C GLY A 3 10.07 -4.56 -12.97
N LYS A 4 9.13 -4.66 -13.93
CA LYS A 4 9.41 -4.89 -15.38
C LYS A 4 10.63 -4.11 -15.87
N SER A 5 10.56 -2.79 -15.73
CA SER A 5 11.57 -1.91 -16.29
C SER A 5 12.87 -1.97 -15.42
N SER A 6 12.77 -2.24 -14.11
CA SER A 6 13.95 -2.48 -13.25
C SER A 6 14.72 -3.73 -13.67
N VAL A 7 14.01 -4.80 -14.04
CA VAL A 7 14.60 -6.05 -14.58
C VAL A 7 15.35 -5.75 -15.87
N ILE A 8 14.78 -4.93 -16.77
CA ILE A 8 15.47 -4.52 -18.00
C ILE A 8 16.78 -3.80 -17.67
N ASN A 9 16.77 -2.82 -16.77
CA ASN A 9 18.01 -2.12 -16.39
C ASN A 9 19.04 -3.06 -15.75
N ALA A 10 18.61 -4.06 -14.99
CA ALA A 10 19.49 -5.08 -14.44
C ALA A 10 20.13 -5.94 -15.53
N LEU A 11 19.36 -6.37 -16.54
CA LEU A 11 19.88 -7.14 -17.68
C LEU A 11 20.92 -6.36 -18.49
N PHE A 12 20.73 -5.05 -18.64
CA PHE A 12 21.69 -4.18 -19.33
C PHE A 12 22.89 -3.77 -18.46
N GLY A 13 22.86 -4.03 -17.15
CA GLY A 13 23.85 -3.53 -16.19
C GLY A 13 23.93 -2.00 -16.11
N ALA A 14 22.95 -1.29 -16.68
CA ALA A 14 22.95 0.16 -16.82
C ALA A 14 21.52 0.68 -16.95
N LYS A 15 21.34 1.97 -16.62
CA LYS A 15 20.04 2.65 -16.76
C LYS A 15 19.74 2.92 -18.24
N LYS A 16 18.99 2.03 -18.89
CA LYS A 16 18.52 2.18 -20.28
C LYS A 16 17.09 2.70 -20.37
N VAL A 17 16.23 2.22 -19.49
CA VAL A 17 14.84 2.65 -19.40
C VAL A 17 14.60 3.45 -18.12
N SER A 18 13.60 4.33 -18.17
CA SER A 18 13.21 5.16 -17.02
C SER A 18 12.30 4.37 -16.07
N MET A 19 12.55 4.49 -14.76
CA MET A 19 11.72 3.91 -13.70
C MET A 19 10.96 4.98 -12.94
N SER A 20 9.80 4.60 -12.41
CA SER A 20 9.09 5.36 -11.38
C SER A 20 8.45 4.39 -10.41
N ARG A 21 8.20 4.82 -9.17
CA ARG A 21 7.32 4.13 -8.22
C ARG A 21 5.84 4.38 -8.47
N THR A 22 5.48 5.38 -9.26
CA THR A 22 4.10 5.61 -9.70
C THR A 22 3.74 4.75 -10.92
N PRO A 23 2.48 4.28 -11.02
CA PRO A 23 1.97 3.61 -12.22
C PRO A 23 2.05 4.49 -13.47
N GLY A 24 2.04 3.86 -14.65
CA GLY A 24 1.94 4.57 -15.94
C GLY A 24 3.24 5.18 -16.47
N LYS A 25 4.41 4.71 -16.00
CA LYS A 25 5.71 5.26 -16.44
C LYS A 25 6.09 4.87 -17.88
N THR A 26 5.98 3.59 -18.24
CA THR A 26 6.14 3.14 -19.64
C THR A 26 4.83 3.37 -20.38
N LYS A 27 4.83 4.28 -21.37
CA LYS A 27 3.62 4.67 -22.12
C LYS A 27 3.56 4.13 -23.55
N HIS A 28 4.71 3.73 -24.09
CA HIS A 28 4.83 3.24 -25.46
C HIS A 28 5.52 1.88 -25.46
N LEU A 29 5.20 1.08 -26.47
CA LEU A 29 5.98 -0.10 -26.80
C LEU A 29 7.36 0.35 -27.29
N GLN A 30 8.40 -0.31 -26.83
CA GLN A 30 9.78 -0.05 -27.25
C GLN A 30 10.56 -1.36 -27.34
N THR A 31 11.51 -1.41 -28.26
CA THR A 31 12.42 -2.54 -28.47
C THR A 31 13.83 -2.16 -28.02
N LEU A 32 14.54 -3.10 -27.41
CA LEU A 32 15.88 -2.91 -26.85
C LEU A 32 16.75 -4.11 -27.20
N GLU A 33 17.74 -3.92 -28.04
CA GLU A 33 18.74 -4.95 -28.36
C GLU A 33 19.66 -5.16 -27.16
N LEU A 34 19.75 -6.40 -26.68
CA LEU A 34 20.55 -6.73 -25.50
C LEU A 34 22.04 -6.92 -25.91
N PRO A 35 22.98 -6.10 -25.41
CA PRO A 35 24.38 -6.18 -25.83
C PRO A 35 24.99 -7.54 -25.51
N GLY A 36 25.68 -8.14 -26.48
CA GLY A 36 26.33 -9.44 -26.31
C GLY A 36 25.38 -10.64 -26.31
N ALA A 37 24.10 -10.42 -26.59
CA ALA A 37 23.12 -11.48 -26.85
C ALA A 37 22.47 -11.23 -28.21
N ASP A 38 22.22 -12.29 -28.98
CA ASP A 38 21.37 -12.21 -30.18
C ASP A 38 19.89 -12.22 -29.75
N LEU A 39 19.50 -11.19 -28.98
CA LEU A 39 18.19 -11.10 -28.33
C LEU A 39 17.69 -9.65 -28.31
N THR A 40 16.44 -9.46 -28.73
CA THR A 40 15.72 -8.18 -28.62
C THR A 40 14.64 -8.26 -27.56
N LEU A 41 14.69 -7.36 -26.58
CA LEU A 41 13.66 -7.21 -25.55
C LEU A 41 12.58 -6.24 -26.02
N CYS A 42 11.31 -6.62 -25.87
CA CYS A 42 10.16 -5.76 -26.12
C CYS A 42 9.52 -5.32 -24.80
N ASP A 43 9.58 -4.02 -24.49
CA ASP A 43 9.01 -3.44 -23.28
C ASP A 43 7.69 -2.73 -23.59
N CYS A 44 6.59 -3.22 -23.03
CA CYS A 44 5.25 -2.68 -23.24
C CYS A 44 4.76 -1.83 -22.05
N PRO A 45 3.74 -0.97 -22.25
CA PRO A 45 3.02 -0.35 -21.14
C PRO A 45 2.44 -1.40 -20.19
N GLY A 46 2.41 -1.10 -18.89
CA GLY A 46 1.75 -1.96 -17.91
C GLY A 46 0.23 -1.88 -18.06
N LEU A 47 -0.43 -3.04 -18.19
CA LEU A 47 -1.88 -3.15 -18.26
C LEU A 47 -2.42 -3.80 -16.99
N VAL A 48 -3.60 -3.38 -16.55
CA VAL A 48 -4.35 -4.00 -15.46
C VAL A 48 -5.70 -4.41 -16.01
N PHE A 49 -5.97 -5.71 -16.04
CA PHE A 49 -7.25 -6.23 -16.52
C PHE A 49 -8.36 -5.97 -15.50
N PRO A 50 -9.57 -5.61 -15.95
CA PRO A 50 -10.73 -5.58 -15.08
C PRO A 50 -10.97 -6.97 -14.50
N SER A 51 -11.03 -7.08 -13.17
CA SER A 51 -11.45 -8.30 -12.48
C SER A 51 -12.77 -8.03 -11.79
N ALA A 52 -13.74 -8.94 -11.96
CA ALA A 52 -15.05 -8.85 -11.31
C ALA A 52 -14.96 -8.88 -9.78
N VAL A 53 -13.84 -9.38 -9.24
CA VAL A 53 -13.60 -9.56 -7.79
C VAL A 53 -12.80 -8.37 -7.21
N ALA A 54 -12.07 -7.62 -8.04
CA ALA A 54 -11.16 -6.58 -7.56
C ALA A 54 -11.87 -5.24 -7.38
N THR A 55 -12.06 -4.82 -6.13
CA THR A 55 -12.55 -3.48 -5.79
C THR A 55 -11.49 -2.39 -6.04
N LYS A 56 -11.88 -1.11 -6.02
CA LYS A 56 -10.92 0.01 -6.07
C LYS A 56 -9.86 -0.04 -4.96
N ALA A 57 -10.22 -0.58 -3.80
CA ALA A 57 -9.29 -0.81 -2.70
C ALA A 57 -8.21 -1.83 -3.06
N HIS A 58 -8.59 -2.94 -3.73
CA HIS A 58 -7.64 -3.93 -4.23
C HIS A 58 -6.67 -3.32 -5.26
N LEU A 59 -7.15 -2.45 -6.13
CA LEU A 59 -6.29 -1.73 -7.09
C LEU A 59 -5.26 -0.84 -6.37
N ALA A 60 -5.68 -0.14 -5.31
CA ALA A 60 -4.80 0.72 -4.52
C ALA A 60 -3.68 -0.07 -3.82
N ILE A 61 -4.01 -1.15 -3.10
CA ILE A 61 -3.02 -1.94 -2.35
C ILE A 61 -2.06 -2.70 -3.29
N ASN A 62 -2.48 -2.97 -4.53
CA ASN A 62 -1.63 -3.58 -5.57
C ASN A 62 -0.74 -2.54 -6.29
N GLY A 63 -0.81 -1.27 -5.90
CA GLY A 63 -0.01 -0.19 -6.51
C GLY A 63 -0.29 -0.02 -7.99
N THR A 64 -1.55 -0.18 -8.41
CA THR A 64 -2.00 0.04 -9.80
C THR A 64 -2.55 1.43 -10.04
N VAL A 65 -2.96 2.14 -8.99
CA VAL A 65 -3.44 3.52 -9.03
C VAL A 65 -2.51 4.45 -8.24
N PRO A 66 -2.36 5.73 -8.65
CA PRO A 66 -1.58 6.69 -7.87
C PRO A 66 -2.22 6.94 -6.49
N LEU A 67 -1.48 6.64 -5.42
CA LEU A 67 -1.98 6.81 -4.04
C LEU A 67 -2.35 8.26 -3.71
N VAL A 68 -1.75 9.24 -4.39
CA VAL A 68 -2.01 10.67 -4.17
C VAL A 68 -3.38 11.11 -4.72
N GLU A 69 -3.92 10.37 -5.69
CA GLU A 69 -5.18 10.69 -6.37
C GLU A 69 -6.39 9.99 -5.73
N LEU A 70 -6.15 9.13 -4.72
CA LEU A 70 -7.21 8.43 -4.00
C LEU A 70 -8.09 9.42 -3.24
N LYS A 71 -9.38 9.49 -3.60
CA LYS A 71 -10.40 10.23 -2.87
C LYS A 71 -10.68 9.61 -1.50
N ASP A 72 -10.74 8.28 -1.44
CA ASP A 72 -10.82 7.50 -0.21
C ASP A 72 -9.53 6.68 -0.07
N ALA A 73 -8.71 7.04 0.93
CA ALA A 73 -7.50 6.31 1.29
C ALA A 73 -7.72 5.33 2.46
N VAL A 74 -8.79 5.50 3.23
CA VAL A 74 -9.07 4.67 4.42
C VAL A 74 -9.60 3.31 4.00
N GLY A 75 -10.50 3.24 3.01
CA GLY A 75 -11.04 1.98 2.48
C GLY A 75 -9.97 0.97 2.06
N PRO A 76 -8.95 1.37 1.27
CA PRO A 76 -7.79 0.52 0.98
C PRO A 76 -7.04 0.01 2.22
N VAL A 77 -6.89 0.83 3.27
CA VAL A 77 -6.21 0.41 4.51
C VAL A 77 -7.03 -0.60 5.29
N ARG A 78 -8.37 -0.55 5.24
CA ARG A 78 -9.22 -1.62 5.82
C ARG A 78 -8.90 -2.97 5.21
N VAL A 79 -8.73 -3.04 3.89
CA VAL A 79 -8.32 -4.28 3.20
C VAL A 79 -6.91 -4.72 3.63
N VAL A 80 -5.98 -3.79 3.87
CA VAL A 80 -4.66 -4.12 4.44
C VAL A 80 -4.80 -4.70 5.84
N ALA A 81 -5.62 -4.09 6.70
CA ALA A 81 -5.87 -4.56 8.06
C ALA A 81 -6.57 -5.93 8.09
N GLU A 82 -7.50 -6.21 7.17
CA GLU A 82 -8.11 -7.53 6.99
C GLU A 82 -7.08 -8.60 6.60
N LYS A 83 -6.10 -8.23 5.76
CA LYS A 83 -5.04 -9.15 5.31
C LYS A 83 -3.99 -9.44 6.36
N MET A 84 -3.56 -8.43 7.11
CA MET A 84 -2.40 -8.52 8.01
C MET A 84 -2.76 -8.58 9.49
N GLY A 85 -3.99 -8.24 9.86
CA GLY A 85 -4.40 -7.95 11.22
C GLY A 85 -4.02 -6.53 11.65
N ALA A 86 -4.92 -5.86 12.37
CA ALA A 86 -4.67 -4.51 12.90
C ALA A 86 -3.52 -4.52 13.93
N ASP A 87 -3.42 -5.55 14.76
CA ASP A 87 -2.38 -5.66 15.80
C ASP A 87 -0.98 -5.66 15.19
N ARG A 88 -0.80 -6.32 14.05
CA ARG A 88 0.49 -6.32 13.33
C ARG A 88 0.86 -4.94 12.81
N LEU A 89 -0.14 -4.14 12.41
CA LEU A 89 0.09 -2.74 12.00
C LEU A 89 0.44 -1.88 13.23
N ILE A 90 -0.26 -2.06 14.35
CA ILE A 90 0.01 -1.39 15.63
C ILE A 90 1.46 -1.66 16.06
N GLU A 91 1.87 -2.93 16.05
CA GLU A 91 3.24 -3.35 16.38
C GLU A 91 4.26 -2.74 15.42
N HIS A 92 4.04 -2.85 14.11
CA HIS A 92 4.95 -2.32 13.09
C HIS A 92 5.20 -0.81 13.25
N TYR A 93 4.15 -0.06 13.61
CA TYR A 93 4.23 1.39 13.83
C TYR A 93 4.57 1.79 15.27
N GLY A 94 4.78 0.82 16.18
CA GLY A 94 5.12 1.09 17.58
C GLY A 94 4.05 1.87 18.33
N LEU A 95 2.77 1.65 18.01
CA LEU A 95 1.66 2.36 18.62
C LEU A 95 1.27 1.68 19.94
N ASN A 96 1.45 2.37 21.07
CA ASN A 96 1.05 1.86 22.38
C ASN A 96 -0.40 2.27 22.74
N ASP A 97 -0.97 1.65 23.77
CA ASP A 97 -2.34 1.91 24.22
C ASP A 97 -2.58 3.36 24.66
N GLU A 98 -1.56 4.06 25.14
CA GLU A 98 -1.67 5.48 25.50
C GLU A 98 -1.87 6.35 24.26
N VAL A 99 -1.07 6.12 23.21
CA VAL A 99 -1.19 6.81 21.92
C VAL A 99 -2.55 6.52 21.28
N LEU A 100 -2.99 5.27 21.27
CA LEU A 100 -4.27 4.89 20.66
C LEU A 100 -5.44 5.57 21.39
N ARG A 101 -5.48 5.53 22.72
CA ARG A 101 -6.52 6.21 23.53
C ARG A 101 -6.47 7.73 23.37
N ALA A 102 -5.28 8.32 23.30
CA ALA A 102 -5.12 9.76 23.09
C ALA A 102 -5.54 10.20 21.68
N ALA A 103 -5.44 9.31 20.68
CA ALA A 103 -5.89 9.57 19.32
C ALA A 103 -7.42 9.50 19.24
N GLU A 104 -8.02 8.49 19.86
CA GLU A 104 -9.47 8.33 20.01
C GLU A 104 -10.11 9.56 20.67
N ALA A 105 -9.54 10.04 21.78
CA ALA A 105 -10.04 11.22 22.49
C ALA A 105 -10.04 12.51 21.65
N ARG A 106 -9.20 12.61 20.61
CA ARG A 106 -9.09 13.79 19.75
C ARG A 106 -10.07 13.79 18.58
N LEU A 107 -10.79 12.70 18.34
CA LEU A 107 -11.77 12.58 17.27
C LEU A 107 -13.18 12.98 17.73
N GLY A 108 -13.39 13.25 19.02
CA GLY A 108 -14.67 13.73 19.54
C GLY A 108 -15.80 12.72 19.34
N ASP A 109 -16.91 13.16 18.73
CA ASP A 109 -18.10 12.33 18.49
C ASP A 109 -17.83 11.11 17.57
N ASP A 110 -16.76 11.15 16.77
CA ASP A 110 -16.32 10.03 15.93
C ASP A 110 -15.52 8.95 16.68
N ALA A 111 -15.23 9.14 17.99
CA ALA A 111 -14.47 8.19 18.79
C ALA A 111 -15.17 6.82 18.90
N GLY A 112 -16.51 6.80 19.01
CA GLY A 112 -17.29 5.55 19.02
C GLY A 112 -17.20 4.76 17.70
N ALA A 113 -17.04 5.46 16.57
CA ALA A 113 -16.85 4.85 15.27
C ALA A 113 -15.44 4.27 15.08
N LEU A 114 -14.45 4.70 15.87
CA LEU A 114 -13.09 4.15 15.85
C LEU A 114 -12.99 2.77 16.50
N ALA A 115 -13.70 2.57 17.61
CA ALA A 115 -13.76 1.27 18.28
C ALA A 115 -14.33 0.18 17.36
N ALA A 116 -15.20 0.57 16.42
CA ALA A 116 -15.79 -0.33 15.42
C ALA A 116 -14.90 -0.52 14.18
N ASP A 117 -13.84 0.27 13.99
CA ASP A 117 -12.98 0.25 12.80
C ASP A 117 -11.49 0.17 13.17
N PRO A 118 -10.92 -1.05 13.24
CA PRO A 118 -9.52 -1.26 13.59
C PRO A 118 -8.54 -0.52 12.68
N ALA A 119 -8.86 -0.32 11.39
CA ALA A 119 -7.99 0.38 10.46
C ALA A 119 -7.89 1.87 10.85
N ARG A 120 -9.03 2.50 11.12
CA ARG A 120 -9.05 3.90 11.57
C ARG A 120 -8.32 4.11 12.90
N ARG A 121 -8.44 3.15 13.83
CA ARG A 121 -7.68 3.17 15.08
C ARG A 121 -6.17 3.24 14.85
N VAL A 122 -5.65 2.42 13.94
CA VAL A 122 -4.23 2.46 13.52
C VAL A 122 -3.89 3.80 12.87
N LEU A 123 -4.73 4.30 11.97
CA LEU A 123 -4.48 5.54 11.23
C LEU A 123 -4.43 6.77 12.14
N ALA A 124 -5.39 6.90 13.05
CA ALA A 124 -5.43 7.97 14.02
C ALA A 124 -4.23 7.92 14.97
N GLY A 125 -3.88 6.72 15.46
CA GLY A 125 -2.69 6.50 16.29
C GLY A 125 -1.40 6.87 15.56
N LEU A 126 -1.25 6.46 14.30
CA LEU A 126 -0.08 6.78 13.47
C LEU A 126 0.02 8.29 13.24
N ALA A 127 -1.09 8.94 12.86
CA ALA A 127 -1.14 10.39 12.69
C ALA A 127 -0.75 11.13 13.98
N LEU A 128 -1.28 10.70 15.13
CA LEU A 128 -0.94 11.29 16.43
C LEU A 128 0.55 11.10 16.78
N SER A 129 1.08 9.87 16.65
CA SER A 129 2.48 9.55 16.98
C SER A 129 3.48 10.38 16.17
N LEU A 130 3.11 10.70 14.92
CA LEU A 130 3.91 11.52 14.01
C LEU A 130 3.53 13.00 14.03
N LYS A 131 2.65 13.41 14.96
CA LYS A 131 2.18 14.78 15.14
C LYS A 131 1.60 15.40 13.86
N HIS A 132 0.92 14.60 13.05
CA HIS A 132 0.27 15.03 11.82
C HIS A 132 -1.22 15.24 12.04
N PHE A 133 -1.65 16.49 11.97
CA PHE A 133 -3.01 16.91 12.33
C PHE A 133 -3.65 17.74 11.23
N LEU A 134 -4.97 17.63 11.16
CA LEU A 134 -5.84 18.61 10.52
C LEU A 134 -6.03 19.82 11.46
N ARG A 135 -6.97 20.69 11.10
CA ARG A 135 -7.41 21.79 11.95
C ARG A 135 -7.94 21.28 13.30
N ALA A 136 -7.88 22.13 14.31
CA ALA A 136 -8.32 21.83 15.68
C ALA A 136 -7.63 20.62 16.35
N GLY A 137 -6.49 20.17 15.81
CA GLY A 137 -5.71 19.08 16.42
C GLY A 137 -6.27 17.67 16.16
N VAL A 138 -7.18 17.53 15.20
CA VAL A 138 -7.73 16.24 14.78
C VAL A 138 -6.66 15.44 14.03
N PRO A 139 -6.38 14.16 14.37
CA PRO A 139 -5.40 13.34 13.64
C PRO A 139 -5.76 13.20 12.16
N ASP A 140 -4.78 13.38 11.26
CA ASP A 140 -5.00 13.28 9.82
C ASP A 140 -4.94 11.81 9.34
N GLU A 141 -6.10 11.13 9.40
CA GLU A 141 -6.25 9.74 8.97
C GLU A 141 -5.95 9.53 7.48
N THR A 142 -6.24 10.52 6.63
CA THR A 142 -6.03 10.41 5.17
C THR A 142 -4.54 10.45 4.85
N TRP A 143 -3.79 11.34 5.51
CA TRP A 143 -2.34 11.39 5.41
C TRP A 143 -1.71 10.08 5.90
N ALA A 144 -2.13 9.60 7.07
CA ALA A 144 -1.65 8.35 7.64
C ALA A 144 -1.96 7.18 6.69
N ALA A 145 -3.14 7.14 6.09
CA ALA A 145 -3.55 6.07 5.18
C ALA A 145 -2.64 6.00 3.96
N ARG A 146 -2.30 7.15 3.36
CA ARG A 146 -1.37 7.21 2.23
C ARG A 146 0.04 6.77 2.60
N ARG A 147 0.45 6.95 3.87
CA ARG A 147 1.70 6.41 4.39
C ARG A 147 1.63 4.88 4.48
N VAL A 148 0.61 4.33 5.14
CA VAL A 148 0.40 2.88 5.25
C VAL A 148 0.37 2.19 3.88
N LEU A 149 -0.41 2.74 2.94
CA LEU A 149 -0.51 2.18 1.59
C LEU A 149 0.82 2.20 0.83
N ARG A 150 1.65 3.23 1.06
CA ARG A 150 2.99 3.31 0.47
C ARG A 150 3.89 2.24 1.07
N ASP A 151 3.89 2.10 2.39
CA ASP A 151 4.71 1.12 3.10
C ASP A 151 4.34 -0.30 2.64
N PHE A 152 3.04 -0.58 2.48
CA PHE A 152 2.52 -1.83 1.91
C PHE A 152 2.98 -2.05 0.47
N CYS A 153 2.77 -1.08 -0.42
CA CYS A 153 3.17 -1.19 -1.84
C CYS A 153 4.69 -1.31 -2.05
N THR A 154 5.50 -0.83 -1.10
CA THR A 154 6.96 -0.92 -1.16
C THR A 154 7.52 -2.16 -0.49
N GLY A 155 6.68 -2.95 0.19
CA GLY A 155 7.10 -4.13 0.95
C GLY A 155 7.68 -3.81 2.33
N ALA A 156 7.68 -2.55 2.78
CA ALA A 156 8.01 -2.22 4.17
C ALA A 156 6.98 -2.84 5.14
N LEU A 157 5.71 -2.88 4.73
CA LEU A 157 4.68 -3.73 5.30
C LEU A 157 4.47 -4.95 4.38
N LEU A 158 5.15 -6.05 4.68
CA LEU A 158 5.12 -7.26 3.85
C LEU A 158 3.96 -8.18 4.23
N HIS A 159 3.08 -8.42 3.26
CA HIS A 159 2.08 -9.49 3.28
C HIS A 159 2.28 -10.44 2.11
N CYS A 160 2.13 -11.74 2.37
CA CYS A 160 2.15 -12.77 1.34
C CYS A 160 0.83 -13.54 1.43
N GLU A 161 0.12 -13.61 0.30
CA GLU A 161 -1.07 -14.45 0.24
C GLU A 161 -0.67 -15.92 0.32
N PRO A 162 -1.42 -16.76 1.07
CA PRO A 162 -1.19 -18.19 1.04
C PRO A 162 -1.47 -18.76 -0.37
N PRO A 163 -0.89 -19.91 -0.72
CA PRO A 163 -1.30 -20.66 -1.90
C PRO A 163 -2.81 -20.89 -1.91
N LEU A 164 -3.43 -20.91 -3.10
CA LEU A 164 -4.88 -21.09 -3.25
C LEU A 164 -5.40 -22.37 -2.58
N ASP A 165 -4.56 -23.41 -2.56
CA ASP A 165 -4.91 -24.73 -2.00
C ASP A 165 -4.47 -24.90 -0.54
N ALA A 166 -3.98 -23.83 0.11
CA ALA A 166 -3.56 -23.91 1.50
C ALA A 166 -4.79 -24.12 2.41
N PRO A 167 -4.72 -25.07 3.37
CA PRO A 167 -5.74 -25.13 4.41
C PRO A 167 -5.76 -23.78 5.13
N GLY A 168 -6.97 -23.28 5.40
CA GLY A 168 -7.19 -21.96 6.02
C GLY A 168 -6.38 -21.78 7.31
N PRO A 169 -6.20 -20.53 7.77
CA PRO A 169 -5.34 -20.23 8.91
C PRO A 169 -5.74 -21.11 10.09
N ARG A 170 -4.77 -21.87 10.62
CA ARG A 170 -4.99 -22.66 11.82
C ARG A 170 -5.27 -21.67 12.96
N PRO A 171 -6.34 -21.87 13.75
CA PRO A 171 -6.57 -21.01 14.91
C PRO A 171 -5.32 -21.04 15.81
N SER A 172 -4.90 -19.86 16.26
CA SER A 172 -3.81 -19.75 17.24
C SER A 172 -4.19 -20.50 18.51
N ALA A 173 -3.30 -21.38 18.96
CA ALA A 173 -3.41 -22.11 20.22
C ALA A 173 -3.17 -21.19 21.43
#